data_AF-Q89DX8-F1
#
_entry.id   AF-Q89DX8-F1
#
_cell.length_a   1.000
_cell.length_b   1.000
_cell.length_c   1.000
_cell.angle_alpha   90.00
_cell.angle_beta   90.00
_cell.angle_gamma   90.00
#
_symmetry.space_group_name_H-M   'P 1'
#
loop_
_entity.id
_entity.type
_entity.pdbx_description
1 polymer ?
#
loop_
_entity_poly.entity_id
_entity_poly.type
_entity_poly.pdbx_seq_one_letter_code
_entity_poly.pdbx_strand_id
1 'polypeptide(L)'
;MRGSIVLLPVVGLFGASPAWAADVDLTELKASSPVPYYSAPSWSVVGSVAPTFTDNALFSRDNRKSDLYYEPDVSVRLDGNLTNDLSYRLYARAQYEAFATEKDGNAAVARVGARLTENWDGWRFSAIYENRYDFDGVYRDLAFTSHDVMGSVARDFRMNNVTLSPLLLVTYRFSDLAEARRWRFDALLGIEVKLDPKWSIVSTPLFEAFWFTDGLNRGRQDQIYSADLGVKYNFTSNVSLTTSVLYEARTSNVAVRRYRDLRIGPRLDFAF
;
A
#
# COMPACT_ATOMS: atom_id res chain seq x y z
N MET A 1 27.98 -17.90 -30.82
CA MET A 1 27.42 -16.58 -31.16
C MET A 1 26.43 -16.21 -30.06
N ARG A 2 26.79 -15.24 -29.22
CA ARG A 2 26.01 -14.84 -28.04
C ARG A 2 24.90 -13.90 -28.48
N GLY A 3 23.66 -14.41 -28.51
CA GLY A 3 22.48 -13.61 -28.76
C GLY A 3 22.21 -12.71 -27.57
N SER A 4 22.38 -11.40 -27.77
CA SER A 4 21.89 -10.38 -26.85
C SER A 4 20.36 -10.42 -26.86
N ILE A 5 19.77 -11.03 -25.83
CA ILE A 5 18.36 -10.88 -25.53
C ILE A 5 18.22 -9.49 -24.94
N VAL A 6 17.57 -8.61 -25.70
CA VAL A 6 17.12 -7.30 -25.24
C VAL A 6 16.11 -7.53 -24.12
N LEU A 7 16.58 -7.50 -22.88
CA LEU A 7 15.75 -7.47 -21.67
C LEU A 7 15.04 -6.11 -21.66
N LEU A 8 13.78 -6.10 -22.09
CA LEU A 8 12.85 -5.01 -21.85
C LEU A 8 12.78 -4.77 -20.33
N PRO A 9 13.03 -3.55 -19.84
CA PRO A 9 13.02 -3.30 -18.40
C PRO A 9 11.60 -3.53 -17.89
N VAL A 10 11.47 -4.54 -17.02
CA VAL A 10 10.23 -4.95 -16.36
C VAL A 10 9.93 -3.93 -15.24
N VAL A 11 9.64 -2.69 -15.63
CA VAL A 11 9.30 -1.61 -14.70
C VAL A 11 7.78 -1.46 -14.67
N GLY A 12 7.18 -2.05 -13.65
CA GLY A 12 5.74 -2.02 -13.40
C GLY A 12 5.17 -3.22 -12.63
N LEU A 13 6.01 -3.88 -11.82
CA LEU A 13 5.74 -5.16 -11.14
C LEU A 13 5.13 -5.05 -9.74
N PHE A 14 4.69 -3.88 -9.30
CA PHE A 14 3.93 -3.83 -8.06
C PHE A 14 2.45 -4.02 -8.40
N GLY A 15 1.97 -5.25 -8.24
CA GLY A 15 0.54 -5.50 -8.07
C GLY A 15 0.02 -4.81 -6.81
N ALA A 16 -1.30 -4.77 -6.64
CA ALA A 16 -1.93 -4.19 -5.46
C ALA A 16 -1.64 -5.07 -4.24
N SER A 17 -0.43 -5.04 -3.68
CA SER A 17 -0.18 -5.78 -2.46
C SER A 17 -1.07 -5.32 -1.31
N PRO A 18 -1.43 -6.21 -0.37
CA PRO A 18 -2.04 -5.78 0.88
C PRO A 18 -1.15 -4.73 1.59
N ALA A 19 0.13 -4.62 1.24
CA ALA A 19 1.03 -3.54 1.65
C ALA A 19 0.69 -2.15 1.04
N TRP A 20 0.05 -2.06 -0.13
CA TRP A 20 -0.48 -0.80 -0.68
C TRP A 20 -1.80 -0.40 -0.02
N ALA A 21 -2.63 -1.38 0.39
CA ALA A 21 -3.70 -1.11 1.36
C ALA A 21 -3.14 -0.65 2.73
N ALA A 22 -1.82 -0.78 2.96
CA ALA A 22 -1.10 -0.17 4.07
C ALA A 22 -0.41 1.17 3.74
N ASP A 23 -0.46 1.70 2.50
CA ASP A 23 -0.22 3.14 2.26
C ASP A 23 -1.24 3.99 3.01
N VAL A 24 -2.39 3.39 3.33
CA VAL A 24 -3.34 3.88 4.32
C VAL A 24 -3.76 2.73 5.22
N ASP A 25 -2.89 2.38 6.16
CA ASP A 25 -3.22 1.45 7.22
C ASP A 25 -4.55 1.84 7.90
N LEU A 26 -5.59 1.03 7.72
CA LEU A 26 -6.92 1.24 8.31
C LEU A 26 -6.89 1.20 9.84
N THR A 27 -5.82 0.68 10.46
CA THR A 27 -5.62 0.82 11.90
C THR A 27 -5.14 2.22 12.30
N GLU A 28 -4.48 2.97 11.40
CA GLU A 28 -4.16 4.40 11.60
C GLU A 28 -5.40 5.29 11.59
N LEU A 29 -6.48 4.87 10.92
CA LEU A 29 -7.75 5.59 10.98
C LEU A 29 -8.41 5.49 12.37
N LYS A 30 -8.03 4.51 13.20
CA LYS A 30 -8.58 4.33 14.55
C LYS A 30 -7.75 4.97 15.67
N ALA A 31 -6.50 5.36 15.40
CA ALA A 31 -5.54 5.70 16.46
C ALA A 31 -5.24 7.20 16.63
N SER A 32 -5.85 8.10 15.86
CA SER A 32 -5.79 9.54 16.18
C SER A 32 -6.80 9.85 17.29
N SER A 33 -6.50 9.42 18.51
CA SER A 33 -7.07 10.11 19.67
C SER A 33 -6.59 11.56 19.60
N PRO A 34 -7.45 12.58 19.70
CA PRO A 34 -7.03 13.96 19.71
C PRO A 34 -6.11 14.17 20.92
N VAL A 35 -4.80 14.20 20.66
CA VAL A 35 -3.81 14.56 21.67
C VAL A 35 -3.92 16.09 21.82
N PRO A 36 -4.07 16.65 23.03
CA PRO A 36 -4.20 18.09 23.21
C PRO A 36 -3.08 18.84 22.47
N TYR A 37 -3.36 19.99 21.86
CA TYR A 37 -2.35 20.81 21.15
C TYR A 37 -1.04 21.04 21.94
N TYR A 38 -1.09 20.92 23.28
CA TYR A 38 0.06 21.07 24.18
C TYR A 38 0.85 19.78 24.47
N SER A 39 0.53 18.65 23.83
CA SER A 39 1.26 17.40 24.05
C SER A 39 2.57 17.37 23.26
N ALA A 40 3.63 16.85 23.89
CA ALA A 40 4.85 16.53 23.17
C ALA A 40 4.57 15.53 22.03
N PRO A 41 5.28 15.64 20.89
CA PRO A 41 5.18 14.67 19.82
C PRO A 41 5.48 13.24 20.31
N SER A 42 4.82 12.25 19.72
CA SER A 42 4.99 10.84 20.08
C SER A 42 5.68 10.08 18.95
N TRP A 43 6.58 9.17 19.33
CA TRP A 43 7.17 8.21 18.41
C TRP A 43 6.34 6.94 18.38
N SER A 44 6.22 6.33 17.20
CA SER A 44 5.68 4.98 17.06
C SER A 44 6.43 4.17 16.01
N VAL A 45 6.41 2.85 16.19
CA VAL A 45 6.88 1.86 15.22
C VAL A 45 5.71 0.99 14.82
N VAL A 46 5.33 1.07 13.55
CA VAL A 46 4.24 0.28 12.99
C VAL A 46 4.79 -0.59 11.88
N GLY A 47 4.28 -1.80 11.77
CA GLY A 47 4.71 -2.67 10.69
C GLY A 47 3.81 -3.88 10.51
N SER A 48 4.13 -4.63 9.47
CA SER A 48 3.46 -5.88 9.17
C SER A 48 4.41 -6.88 8.53
N VAL A 49 4.06 -8.16 8.64
CA VAL A 49 4.72 -9.25 7.91
C VAL A 49 3.66 -10.17 7.38
N ALA A 50 3.64 -10.37 6.06
CA ALA A 50 2.68 -11.24 5.39
C ALA A 50 3.39 -12.29 4.54
N PRO A 51 3.58 -13.54 5.03
CA PRO A 51 3.93 -14.65 4.17
C PRO A 51 2.67 -15.12 3.44
N THR A 52 2.68 -15.08 2.11
CA THR A 52 1.51 -15.38 1.29
C THR A 52 1.89 -16.28 0.12
N PHE A 53 0.92 -17.07 -0.32
CA PHE A 53 0.98 -17.79 -1.59
C PHE A 53 0.29 -16.96 -2.65
N THR A 54 0.89 -16.86 -3.84
CA THR A 54 0.29 -16.28 -5.05
C THR A 54 0.26 -17.33 -6.14
N ASP A 55 -0.75 -17.28 -7.01
CA ASP A 55 -0.79 -18.06 -8.25
C ASP A 55 -0.17 -17.33 -9.46
N ASN A 56 0.38 -16.12 -9.25
CA ASN A 56 0.94 -15.27 -10.30
C ASN A 56 2.06 -14.32 -9.81
N ALA A 57 3.18 -14.87 -9.36
CA ALA A 57 4.37 -14.16 -8.89
C ALA A 57 4.99 -13.16 -9.89
N LEU A 58 4.71 -13.31 -11.19
CA LEU A 58 5.23 -12.43 -12.24
C LEU A 58 4.21 -11.37 -12.68
N PHE A 59 3.03 -11.32 -12.05
CA PHE A 59 1.91 -10.45 -12.45
C PHE A 59 1.67 -10.47 -13.97
N SER A 60 1.69 -11.66 -14.55
CA SER A 60 1.69 -11.89 -16.00
C SER A 60 0.36 -12.47 -16.46
N ARG A 61 -0.05 -12.18 -17.70
CA ARG A 61 -1.22 -12.80 -18.32
C ARG A 61 -0.96 -14.26 -18.67
N ASP A 62 0.15 -14.49 -19.37
CA ASP A 62 0.39 -15.69 -20.16
C ASP A 62 1.47 -16.59 -19.51
N ASN A 63 2.34 -16.03 -18.69
CA ASN A 63 3.41 -16.76 -17.98
C ASN A 63 3.17 -16.74 -16.48
N ARG A 64 2.02 -17.25 -16.05
CA ARG A 64 1.64 -17.29 -14.62
C ARG A 64 2.49 -18.34 -13.91
N LYS A 65 3.08 -17.93 -12.80
CA LYS A 65 3.88 -18.81 -11.95
C LYS A 65 3.42 -18.64 -10.52
N SER A 66 3.08 -19.74 -9.87
CA SER A 66 2.78 -19.72 -8.45
C SER A 66 4.06 -19.65 -7.63
N ASP A 67 4.02 -18.93 -6.53
CA ASP A 67 5.13 -18.92 -5.58
C ASP A 67 4.66 -18.54 -4.17
N LEU A 68 5.51 -18.81 -3.20
CA LEU A 68 5.42 -18.22 -1.87
C LEU A 68 6.25 -16.95 -1.85
N TYR A 69 5.73 -15.91 -1.21
CA TYR A 69 6.49 -14.68 -1.03
C TYR A 69 6.17 -14.05 0.32
N TYR A 70 7.05 -13.15 0.76
CA TYR A 70 6.89 -12.44 2.03
C TYR A 70 6.97 -10.93 1.80
N GLU A 71 6.09 -10.22 2.51
CA GLU A 71 5.91 -8.77 2.39
C GLU A 71 6.07 -8.08 3.74
N PRO A 72 7.30 -7.88 4.21
CA PRO A 72 7.58 -7.11 5.40
C PRO A 72 7.47 -5.61 5.11
N ASP A 73 6.85 -4.92 6.05
CA ASP A 73 6.65 -3.48 6.05
C ASP A 73 6.96 -2.93 7.44
N VAL A 74 7.80 -1.91 7.55
CA VAL A 74 8.08 -1.26 8.83
C VAL A 74 8.18 0.25 8.61
N SER A 75 7.56 1.00 9.52
CA SER A 75 7.55 2.45 9.55
C SER A 75 7.84 2.97 10.95
N VAL A 76 8.78 3.91 11.04
CA VAL A 76 9.04 4.72 12.24
C VAL A 76 8.40 6.08 12.01
N ARG A 77 7.66 6.56 13.00
CA ARG A 77 6.79 7.73 12.87
C ARG A 77 6.98 8.67 14.05
N LEU A 78 6.89 9.96 13.76
CA LEU A 78 6.80 11.04 14.72
C LEU A 78 5.49 11.79 14.46
N ASP A 79 4.55 11.66 15.39
CA ASP A 79 3.21 12.24 15.31
C ASP A 79 3.09 13.43 16.27
N GLY A 80 2.40 14.48 15.84
CA GLY A 80 2.10 15.63 16.70
C GLY A 80 0.95 16.47 16.16
N ASN A 81 0.53 17.46 16.95
CA ASN A 81 -0.60 18.33 16.62
C ASN A 81 -0.13 19.79 16.47
N LEU A 82 -0.55 20.44 15.38
CA LEU A 82 -0.32 21.87 15.14
C LEU A 82 -1.49 22.72 15.61
N THR A 83 -2.69 22.16 15.66
CA THR A 83 -3.89 22.72 16.30
C THR A 83 -4.74 21.57 16.85
N ASN A 84 -5.95 21.83 17.33
CA ASN A 84 -6.87 20.76 17.74
C ASN A 84 -7.33 19.88 16.58
N ASP A 85 -7.38 20.44 15.37
CA ASP A 85 -7.94 19.77 14.18
C ASP A 85 -6.86 19.43 13.15
N LEU A 86 -5.70 20.09 13.21
CA LEU A 86 -4.56 19.88 12.31
C LEU A 86 -3.44 19.10 12.99
N SER A 87 -3.13 17.93 12.47
CA SER A 87 -2.03 17.08 12.90
C SER A 87 -0.96 16.92 11.83
N TYR A 88 0.25 16.56 12.26
CA TYR A 88 1.36 16.24 11.38
C TYR A 88 1.95 14.86 11.73
N ARG A 89 2.52 14.23 10.71
CA ARG A 89 3.38 13.05 10.85
C ARG A 89 4.62 13.20 10.01
N LEU A 90 5.77 12.90 10.59
CA LEU A 90 7.01 12.64 9.86
C LEU A 90 7.31 11.14 9.97
N TYR A 91 7.75 10.51 8.90
CA TYR A 91 8.01 9.07 8.92
C TYR A 91 9.12 8.63 7.99
N ALA A 92 9.78 7.55 8.36
CA ALA A 92 10.57 6.72 7.47
C ALA A 92 9.89 5.35 7.37
N ARG A 93 9.87 4.76 6.18
CA ARG A 93 9.25 3.45 5.92
C ARG A 93 10.11 2.64 4.98
N ALA A 94 10.20 1.35 5.27
CA ALA A 94 10.96 0.36 4.53
C ALA A 94 10.03 -0.83 4.26
N GLN A 95 9.91 -1.24 3.01
CA GLN A 95 9.07 -2.35 2.60
C GLN A 95 9.75 -3.14 1.48
N TYR A 96 9.50 -4.43 1.41
CA TYR A 96 9.96 -5.22 0.28
C TYR A 96 9.09 -6.45 0.07
N GLU A 97 9.12 -6.95 -1.15
CA GLU A 97 8.48 -8.19 -1.56
C GLU A 97 9.59 -9.15 -1.99
N ALA A 98 9.54 -10.38 -1.48
CA ALA A 98 10.54 -11.36 -1.83
C ALA A 98 9.95 -12.76 -1.99
N PHE A 99 10.09 -13.25 -3.22
CA PHE A 99 9.60 -14.53 -3.71
C PHE A 99 10.58 -15.65 -3.34
N ALA A 100 10.05 -16.84 -3.06
CA ALA A 100 10.86 -17.99 -2.67
C ALA A 100 11.69 -18.50 -3.85
N THR A 101 11.09 -18.54 -5.05
CA THR A 101 11.68 -19.08 -6.28
C THR A 101 11.83 -18.02 -7.38
N GLU A 102 10.79 -17.23 -7.65
CA GLU A 102 10.76 -16.24 -8.75
C GLU A 102 11.42 -14.92 -8.37
N LYS A 103 12.76 -14.93 -8.27
CA LYS A 103 13.55 -13.78 -7.78
C LYS A 103 13.43 -12.52 -8.62
N ASP A 104 13.04 -12.64 -9.89
CA ASP A 104 12.79 -11.50 -10.78
C ASP A 104 11.57 -10.66 -10.34
N GLY A 105 10.68 -11.22 -9.51
CA GLY A 105 9.57 -10.47 -8.90
C GLY A 105 9.98 -9.68 -7.65
N ASN A 106 11.19 -9.88 -7.13
CA ASN A 106 11.60 -9.22 -5.90
C ASN A 106 11.77 -7.71 -6.10
N ALA A 107 11.32 -6.94 -5.13
CA ALA A 107 11.50 -5.50 -5.14
C ALA A 107 11.51 -4.93 -3.72
N ALA A 108 12.16 -3.80 -3.54
CA ALA A 108 12.17 -3.09 -2.27
C ALA A 108 11.96 -1.59 -2.47
N VAL A 109 11.47 -0.96 -1.42
CA VAL A 109 11.20 0.47 -1.38
C VAL A 109 11.59 1.00 -0.01
N ALA A 110 12.38 2.06 -0.01
CA ALA A 110 12.58 2.90 1.16
C ALA A 110 11.97 4.27 0.88
N ARG A 111 11.38 4.90 1.89
CA ARG A 111 10.80 6.24 1.76
C ARG A 111 10.88 7.03 3.04
N VAL A 112 10.97 8.34 2.88
CA VAL A 112 10.83 9.32 3.96
C VAL A 112 9.73 10.28 3.55
N GLY A 113 8.78 10.53 4.44
CA GLY A 113 7.62 11.32 4.12
C GLY A 113 7.14 12.20 5.26
N ALA A 114 6.27 13.12 4.88
CA ALA A 114 5.54 13.98 5.78
C ALA A 114 4.06 13.98 5.38
N ARG A 115 3.17 13.99 6.37
CA ARG A 115 1.73 14.10 6.20
C ARG A 115 1.21 15.21 7.10
N LEU A 116 0.35 16.05 6.56
CA LEU A 116 -0.52 16.95 7.31
C LEU A 116 -1.95 16.44 7.18
N THR A 117 -2.68 16.40 8.28
CA THR A 117 -4.07 15.92 8.30
C THR A 117 -4.94 16.93 9.04
N GLU A 118 -5.97 17.43 8.38
CA GLU A 118 -7.00 18.27 8.98
C GLU A 118 -8.30 17.47 9.18
N ASN A 119 -8.87 17.55 10.38
CA ASN A 119 -10.13 16.94 10.72
C ASN A 119 -11.26 17.98 10.64
N TRP A 120 -12.26 17.72 9.82
CA TRP A 120 -13.41 18.62 9.68
C TRP A 120 -14.71 17.82 9.61
N ASP A 121 -15.59 17.98 10.60
CA ASP A 121 -16.88 17.28 10.70
C ASP A 121 -16.77 15.74 10.50
N GLY A 122 -15.74 15.15 11.11
CA GLY A 122 -15.45 13.71 11.00
C GLY A 122 -14.83 13.26 9.67
N TRP A 123 -14.65 14.16 8.70
CA TRP A 123 -13.80 13.94 7.54
C TRP A 123 -12.34 14.25 7.86
N ARG A 124 -11.44 13.49 7.25
CA ARG A 124 -10.00 13.69 7.30
C ARG A 124 -9.50 14.07 5.94
N PHE A 125 -8.90 15.24 5.82
CA PHE A 125 -8.23 15.69 4.61
C PHE A 125 -6.73 15.65 4.85
N SER A 126 -5.98 14.98 3.98
CA SER A 126 -4.52 14.89 4.14
C SER A 126 -3.78 15.43 2.93
N ALA A 127 -2.68 16.13 3.18
CA ALA A 127 -1.66 16.44 2.20
C ALA A 127 -0.39 15.66 2.56
N ILE A 128 0.19 14.95 1.60
CA ILE A 128 1.30 14.01 1.82
C ILE A 128 2.40 14.29 0.81
N TYR A 129 3.64 14.26 1.29
CA TYR A 129 4.83 14.25 0.45
C TYR A 129 5.72 13.08 0.85
N GLU A 130 6.19 12.31 -0.13
CA GLU A 130 7.17 11.24 0.07
C GLU A 130 8.36 11.42 -0.90
N ASN A 131 9.58 11.29 -0.37
CA ASN A 131 10.76 10.96 -1.15
C ASN A 131 10.97 9.44 -1.09
N ARG A 132 11.07 8.80 -2.25
CA ARG A 132 11.01 7.36 -2.41
C ARG A 132 12.20 6.85 -3.23
N TYR A 133 12.75 5.74 -2.76
CA TYR A 133 13.86 5.00 -3.35
C TYR A 133 13.35 3.61 -3.72
N ASP A 134 13.21 3.35 -5.01
CA ASP A 134 12.77 2.05 -5.53
C ASP A 134 14.00 1.23 -5.95
N PHE A 135 14.07 -0.02 -5.48
CA PHE A 135 15.19 -0.93 -5.71
C PHE A 135 14.78 -2.10 -6.61
N ASP A 136 15.67 -2.51 -7.50
CA ASP A 136 15.55 -3.74 -8.30
C ASP A 136 16.06 -4.94 -7.49
N GLY A 137 15.13 -5.69 -6.88
CA GLY A 137 15.42 -6.68 -5.85
C GLY A 137 15.40 -6.12 -4.42
N VAL A 138 15.69 -6.99 -3.44
CA VAL A 138 15.65 -6.62 -2.01
C VAL A 138 16.87 -5.76 -1.65
N TYR A 139 16.68 -4.44 -1.68
CA TYR A 139 17.70 -3.41 -1.37
C TYR A 139 19.04 -3.64 -2.08
N ARG A 140 18.99 -4.11 -3.34
CA ARG A 140 20.18 -4.37 -4.16
C ARG A 140 20.59 -3.10 -4.88
N ASP A 141 20.12 -2.92 -6.11
CA ASP A 141 20.48 -1.78 -6.95
C ASP A 141 19.34 -0.76 -6.90
N LEU A 142 19.68 0.52 -6.66
CA LEU A 142 18.71 1.60 -6.74
C LEU A 142 18.26 1.73 -8.19
N ALA A 143 16.98 1.41 -8.46
CA ALA A 143 16.42 1.48 -9.80
C ALA A 143 16.12 2.92 -10.19
N PHE A 144 15.47 3.67 -9.30
CA PHE A 144 15.16 5.09 -9.49
C PHE A 144 14.77 5.77 -8.19
N THR A 145 14.81 7.10 -8.21
CA THR A 145 14.27 7.94 -7.13
C THR A 145 13.00 8.64 -7.59
N SER A 146 12.08 8.85 -6.66
CA SER A 146 10.81 9.51 -6.96
C SER A 146 10.29 10.37 -5.82
N HIS A 147 9.46 11.34 -6.18
CA HIS A 147 8.78 12.21 -5.25
C HIS A 147 7.28 12.11 -5.50
N ASP A 148 6.56 11.63 -4.49
CA ASP A 148 5.10 11.51 -4.54
C ASP A 148 4.48 12.68 -3.78
N VAL A 149 3.65 13.46 -4.48
CA VAL A 149 2.78 14.47 -3.89
C VAL A 149 1.36 13.93 -3.90
N MET A 150 0.72 13.87 -2.74
CA MET A 150 -0.57 13.22 -2.60
C MET A 150 -1.56 14.05 -1.80
N GLY A 151 -2.84 13.88 -2.14
CA GLY A 151 -3.97 14.41 -1.40
C GLY A 151 -4.97 13.28 -1.13
N SER A 152 -5.47 13.19 0.10
CA SER A 152 -6.48 12.18 0.45
C SER A 152 -7.66 12.75 1.21
N VAL A 153 -8.79 12.05 1.10
CA VAL A 153 -9.98 12.27 1.93
C VAL A 153 -10.49 10.93 2.46
N ALA A 154 -10.80 10.87 3.75
CA ALA A 154 -11.28 9.67 4.40
C ALA A 154 -12.30 9.98 5.51
N ARG A 155 -13.17 9.02 5.81
CA ARG A 155 -14.12 9.08 6.93
C ARG A 155 -14.48 7.69 7.41
N ASP A 156 -14.74 7.54 8.70
CA ASP A 156 -15.26 6.29 9.26
C ASP A 156 -16.76 6.42 9.55
N PHE A 157 -17.52 5.41 9.13
CA PHE A 157 -18.93 5.24 9.41
C PHE A 157 -19.12 4.00 10.28
N ARG A 158 -19.73 4.16 11.45
CA ARG A 158 -19.98 3.06 12.39
C ARG A 158 -21.47 2.77 12.45
N MET A 159 -21.83 1.51 12.22
CA MET A 159 -23.21 1.02 12.18
C MET A 159 -23.25 -0.30 12.96
N ASN A 160 -23.68 -0.24 14.23
CA ASN A 160 -23.66 -1.39 15.15
C ASN A 160 -22.26 -2.02 15.26
N ASN A 161 -22.11 -3.27 14.83
CA ASN A 161 -20.84 -4.00 14.82
C ASN A 161 -20.06 -3.84 13.51
N VAL A 162 -20.52 -3.00 12.58
CA VAL A 162 -19.87 -2.75 11.29
C VAL A 162 -19.19 -1.39 11.30
N THR A 163 -17.95 -1.33 10.80
CA THR A 163 -17.24 -0.09 10.47
C THR A 163 -16.94 -0.08 8.98
N LEU A 164 -17.28 1.03 8.32
CA LEU A 164 -16.94 1.31 6.94
C LEU A 164 -15.97 2.50 6.90
N SER A 165 -14.85 2.34 6.22
CA SER A 165 -13.76 3.33 6.17
C SER A 165 -13.39 3.62 4.71
N PRO A 166 -14.23 4.38 3.98
CA PRO A 166 -13.88 4.85 2.64
C PRO A 166 -12.70 5.81 2.65
N LEU A 167 -11.86 5.70 1.64
CA LEU A 167 -10.74 6.58 1.37
C LEU A 167 -10.57 6.81 -0.13
N LEU A 168 -10.32 8.07 -0.50
CA LEU A 168 -9.87 8.45 -1.82
C LEU A 168 -8.47 9.08 -1.71
N LEU A 169 -7.56 8.71 -2.59
CA LEU A 169 -6.20 9.25 -2.68
C LEU A 169 -5.89 9.61 -4.12
N VAL A 170 -5.32 10.79 -4.33
CA VAL A 170 -4.72 11.19 -5.60
C VAL A 170 -3.25 11.41 -5.38
N THR A 171 -2.42 10.82 -6.22
CA THR A 171 -0.96 10.96 -6.20
C THR A 171 -0.47 11.42 -7.55
N TYR A 172 0.44 12.37 -7.56
CA TYR A 172 1.33 12.60 -8.70
C TYR A 172 2.76 12.24 -8.33
N ARG A 173 3.40 11.42 -9.17
CA ARG A 173 4.78 10.98 -9.02
C ARG A 173 5.70 11.72 -9.98
N PHE A 174 6.66 12.46 -9.43
CA PHE A 174 7.87 12.87 -10.13
C PHE A 174 8.93 11.78 -9.99
N SER A 175 9.83 11.64 -10.96
CA SER A 175 10.92 10.66 -10.89
C SER A 175 12.07 11.04 -11.81
N ASP A 176 13.29 10.63 -11.44
CA ASP A 176 14.47 10.66 -12.31
C ASP A 176 14.36 9.63 -13.47
N LEU A 177 13.53 8.60 -13.33
CA LEU A 177 13.12 7.69 -14.39
C LEU A 177 11.81 8.16 -15.02
N ALA A 178 11.86 8.55 -16.30
CA ALA A 178 10.70 9.10 -17.02
C ALA A 178 9.50 8.14 -17.03
N GLU A 179 9.75 6.84 -17.21
CA GLU A 179 8.75 5.76 -17.26
C GLU A 179 7.95 5.60 -15.96
N ALA A 180 8.47 6.09 -14.84
CA ALA A 180 7.81 6.00 -13.53
C ALA A 180 6.86 7.16 -13.25
N ARG A 181 6.96 8.28 -14.00
CA ARG A 181 6.16 9.51 -13.83
C ARG A 181 4.69 9.27 -14.19
N ARG A 182 3.79 9.55 -13.26
CA ARG A 182 2.36 9.22 -13.43
C ARG A 182 1.45 9.96 -12.45
N TRP A 183 0.19 10.06 -12.83
CA TRP A 183 -0.92 10.19 -11.89
C TRP A 183 -1.37 8.80 -11.41
N ARG A 184 -1.81 8.72 -10.16
CA ARG A 184 -2.50 7.58 -9.58
C ARG A 184 -3.71 8.06 -8.80
N PHE A 185 -4.83 7.36 -8.94
CA PHE A 185 -6.02 7.54 -8.13
C PHE A 185 -6.36 6.22 -7.46
N ASP A 186 -6.54 6.25 -6.14
CA ASP A 186 -6.96 5.10 -5.37
C ASP A 186 -8.32 5.38 -4.71
N ALA A 187 -9.23 4.42 -4.81
CA ALA A 187 -10.49 4.40 -4.08
C ALA A 187 -10.57 3.09 -3.29
N LEU A 188 -10.57 3.20 -1.97
CA LEU A 188 -10.54 2.09 -1.04
C LEU A 188 -11.77 2.13 -0.13
N LEU A 189 -12.30 0.95 0.23
CA LEU A 189 -13.33 0.83 1.25
C LEU A 189 -12.90 -0.21 2.30
N GLY A 190 -12.44 0.25 3.46
CA GLY A 190 -12.23 -0.65 4.59
C GLY A 190 -13.55 -1.12 5.17
N ILE A 191 -13.75 -2.42 5.33
CA ILE A 191 -14.92 -3.03 5.96
C ILE A 191 -14.44 -3.86 7.14
N GLU A 192 -14.95 -3.58 8.34
CA GLU A 192 -14.72 -4.41 9.52
C GLU A 192 -16.06 -4.76 10.18
N VAL A 193 -16.36 -6.05 10.27
CA VAL A 193 -17.50 -6.58 11.01
C VAL A 193 -16.98 -7.25 12.27
N LYS A 194 -17.21 -6.61 13.42
CA LYS A 194 -16.83 -7.17 14.72
C LYS A 194 -17.76 -8.32 15.08
N LEU A 195 -17.16 -9.47 15.39
CA LEU A 195 -17.86 -10.64 15.91
C LEU A 195 -17.86 -10.61 17.44
N ASP A 196 -16.71 -10.30 18.03
CA ASP A 196 -16.50 -10.11 19.46
C ASP A 196 -15.32 -9.14 19.70
N PRO A 197 -14.85 -8.89 20.95
CA PRO A 197 -13.73 -7.99 21.20
C PRO A 197 -12.40 -8.37 20.53
N LYS A 198 -12.19 -9.64 20.17
CA LYS A 198 -10.95 -10.16 19.57
C LYS A 198 -11.09 -10.51 18.10
N TRP A 199 -12.26 -10.96 17.66
CA TRP A 199 -12.49 -11.45 16.30
C TRP A 199 -13.25 -10.46 15.43
N SER A 200 -12.83 -10.34 14.18
CA SER A 200 -13.52 -9.53 13.18
C SER A 200 -13.40 -10.16 11.79
N ILE A 201 -14.41 -9.99 10.97
CA ILE A 201 -14.32 -10.21 9.53
C ILE A 201 -13.90 -8.89 8.90
N VAL A 202 -12.90 -8.94 8.02
CA VAL A 202 -12.37 -7.76 7.34
C VAL A 202 -12.37 -7.94 5.83
N SER A 203 -12.53 -6.84 5.10
CA SER A 203 -12.44 -6.80 3.65
C SER A 203 -12.04 -5.40 3.21
N THR A 204 -11.20 -5.30 2.18
CA THR A 204 -10.72 -4.03 1.64
C THR A 204 -10.81 -4.01 0.12
N PRO A 205 -11.99 -3.83 -0.48
CA PRO A 205 -12.10 -3.53 -1.89
C PRO A 205 -11.29 -2.27 -2.24
N LEU A 206 -10.49 -2.35 -3.29
CA LEU A 206 -9.61 -1.30 -3.77
C LEU A 206 -9.72 -1.20 -5.29
N PHE A 207 -9.82 0.04 -5.76
CA PHE A 207 -9.68 0.42 -7.15
C PHE A 207 -8.50 1.38 -7.30
N GLU A 208 -7.62 1.10 -8.24
CA GLU A 208 -6.49 1.96 -8.58
C GLU A 208 -6.54 2.29 -10.06
N ALA A 209 -6.28 3.54 -10.41
CA ALA A 209 -6.15 4.00 -11.79
C ALA A 209 -4.84 4.76 -11.97
N PHE A 210 -4.09 4.41 -13.00
CA PHE A 210 -2.78 4.99 -13.30
C PHE A 210 -2.80 5.66 -14.67
N TRP A 211 -2.23 6.87 -14.77
CA TRP A 211 -2.01 7.56 -16.04
C TRP A 211 -0.54 7.98 -16.15
N PHE A 212 0.21 7.27 -16.98
CA PHE A 212 1.64 7.49 -17.18
C PHE A 212 1.89 8.67 -18.11
N THR A 213 2.72 9.62 -17.67
CA THR A 213 2.84 10.92 -18.33
C THR A 213 4.09 11.06 -19.20
N ASP A 214 5.05 10.15 -19.08
CA ASP A 214 6.37 10.31 -19.70
C ASP A 214 7.09 8.96 -19.97
N GLY A 215 8.22 9.04 -20.68
CA GLY A 215 9.08 7.89 -21.03
C GLY A 215 8.38 6.86 -21.92
N LEU A 216 8.92 5.63 -21.91
CA LEU A 216 8.33 4.48 -22.64
C LEU A 216 6.89 4.14 -22.22
N ASN A 217 6.44 4.60 -21.06
CA ASN A 217 5.09 4.37 -20.56
C ASN A 217 4.11 5.50 -20.92
N ARG A 218 4.55 6.58 -21.59
CA ARG A 218 3.70 7.73 -21.88
C ARG A 218 2.39 7.34 -22.57
N GLY A 219 1.26 7.76 -22.00
CA GLY A 219 -0.08 7.45 -22.51
C GLY A 219 -0.59 6.06 -22.10
N ARG A 220 0.20 5.25 -21.38
CA ARG A 220 -0.30 4.02 -20.75
C ARG A 220 -1.29 4.36 -19.66
N GLN A 221 -2.38 3.61 -19.64
CA GLN A 221 -3.41 3.68 -18.62
C GLN A 221 -3.64 2.28 -18.09
N ASP A 222 -3.50 2.14 -16.78
CA ASP A 222 -3.72 0.87 -16.08
C ASP A 222 -4.81 1.06 -15.04
N GLN A 223 -5.63 0.04 -14.85
CA GLN A 223 -6.61 -0.02 -13.77
C GLN A 223 -6.45 -1.33 -13.03
N ILE A 224 -6.38 -1.29 -11.71
CA ILE A 224 -6.31 -2.46 -10.86
C ILE A 224 -7.56 -2.49 -10.00
N TYR A 225 -8.19 -3.66 -9.92
CA TYR A 225 -9.31 -3.95 -9.06
C TYR A 225 -8.87 -5.07 -8.14
N SER A 226 -8.96 -4.86 -6.84
CA SER A 226 -8.70 -5.90 -5.86
C SER A 226 -9.74 -5.90 -4.75
N ALA A 227 -9.91 -7.06 -4.14
CA ALA A 227 -10.69 -7.23 -2.93
C ALA A 227 -10.12 -8.40 -2.15
N ASP A 228 -9.96 -8.20 -0.85
CA ASP A 228 -9.66 -9.27 0.10
C ASP A 228 -10.89 -9.60 0.95
N LEU A 229 -10.92 -10.82 1.45
CA LEU A 229 -11.79 -11.24 2.54
C LEU A 229 -10.95 -12.00 3.55
N GLY A 230 -10.98 -11.55 4.80
CA GLY A 230 -10.16 -12.12 5.85
C GLY A 230 -10.85 -12.21 7.21
N VAL A 231 -10.26 -13.04 8.06
CA VAL A 231 -10.59 -13.15 9.47
C VAL A 231 -9.43 -12.59 10.27
N LYS A 232 -9.73 -11.58 11.09
CA LYS A 232 -8.79 -10.88 11.95
C LYS A 232 -8.97 -11.32 13.41
N TYR A 233 -7.84 -11.59 14.07
CA TYR A 233 -7.74 -11.86 15.49
C TYR A 233 -6.79 -10.86 16.17
N ASN A 234 -7.29 -10.15 17.18
CA ASN A 234 -6.49 -9.24 18.01
C ASN A 234 -5.91 -10.00 19.20
N PHE A 235 -4.59 -10.15 19.25
CA PHE A 235 -3.91 -10.67 20.44
C PHE A 235 -3.91 -9.63 21.56
N THR A 236 -3.62 -8.39 21.19
CA THR A 236 -3.63 -7.20 22.04
C THR A 236 -4.21 -6.02 21.25
N SER A 237 -4.25 -4.83 21.84
CA SER A 237 -4.61 -3.60 21.10
C SER A 237 -3.64 -3.26 19.96
N ASN A 238 -2.42 -3.79 20.05
CA ASN A 238 -1.26 -3.36 19.26
C ASN A 238 -0.73 -4.47 18.35
N VAL A 239 -1.29 -5.67 18.42
CA VAL A 239 -0.86 -6.83 17.64
C VAL A 239 -2.08 -7.62 17.17
N SER A 240 -2.19 -7.83 15.85
CA SER A 240 -3.26 -8.60 15.25
C SER A 240 -2.78 -9.50 14.12
N LEU A 241 -3.46 -10.63 13.93
CA LEU A 241 -3.24 -11.54 12.81
C LEU A 241 -4.49 -11.56 11.94
N THR A 242 -4.31 -11.33 10.65
CA THR A 242 -5.38 -11.42 9.65
C THR A 242 -5.03 -12.51 8.65
N THR A 243 -5.87 -13.54 8.52
CA THR A 243 -5.73 -14.52 7.43
C THR A 243 -6.75 -14.19 6.35
N SER A 244 -6.29 -13.98 5.12
CA SER A 244 -7.13 -13.49 4.04
C SER A 244 -6.91 -14.23 2.72
N VAL A 245 -7.92 -14.13 1.85
CA VAL A 245 -7.84 -14.43 0.42
C VAL A 245 -8.03 -13.11 -0.31
N LEU A 246 -7.12 -12.77 -1.21
CA LEU A 246 -7.16 -11.57 -2.05
C LEU A 246 -7.27 -11.97 -3.51
N TYR A 247 -8.21 -11.37 -4.21
CA TYR A 247 -8.29 -11.42 -5.67
C TYR A 247 -7.90 -10.07 -6.25
N GLU A 248 -7.11 -10.10 -7.31
CA GLU A 248 -6.70 -8.91 -8.05
C GLU A 248 -6.80 -9.12 -9.56
N ALA A 249 -7.20 -8.07 -10.26
CA ALA A 249 -7.19 -8.02 -11.70
C ALA A 249 -6.68 -6.67 -12.20
N ARG A 250 -5.72 -6.71 -13.13
CA ARG A 250 -5.25 -5.53 -13.86
C ARG A 250 -5.80 -5.51 -15.27
N THR A 251 -6.32 -4.37 -15.66
CA THR A 251 -6.61 -4.02 -17.04
C THR A 251 -5.69 -2.89 -17.50
N SER A 252 -5.44 -2.83 -18.80
CA SER A 252 -4.56 -1.83 -19.39
C SER A 252 -4.91 -1.62 -20.85
N ASN A 253 -4.66 -0.40 -21.34
CA ASN A 253 -4.64 -0.13 -22.78
C ASN A 253 -3.45 -0.81 -23.50
N VAL A 254 -2.49 -1.35 -22.75
CA VAL A 254 -1.41 -2.21 -23.24
C VAL A 254 -1.71 -3.68 -22.89
N ALA A 255 -2.04 -4.49 -23.91
CA ALA A 255 -2.61 -5.82 -23.71
C ALA A 255 -1.73 -6.79 -22.89
N VAL A 256 -0.40 -6.68 -22.97
CA VAL A 256 0.55 -7.54 -22.24
C VAL A 256 0.62 -7.24 -20.74
N ARG A 257 0.04 -6.12 -20.27
CA ARG A 257 0.02 -5.71 -18.85
C ARG A 257 -1.22 -6.20 -18.10
N ARG A 258 -2.13 -6.89 -18.78
CA ARG A 258 -3.33 -7.45 -18.14
C ARG A 258 -2.91 -8.67 -17.32
N TYR A 259 -3.44 -8.85 -16.12
CA TYR A 259 -3.27 -10.08 -15.36
C TYR A 259 -4.41 -10.29 -14.38
N ARG A 260 -4.42 -11.49 -13.80
CA ARG A 260 -5.20 -11.84 -12.62
C ARG A 260 -4.30 -12.54 -11.64
N ASP A 261 -4.55 -12.30 -10.37
CA ASP A 261 -3.78 -12.87 -9.28
C ASP A 261 -4.72 -13.26 -8.14
N LEU A 262 -4.45 -14.41 -7.55
CA LEU A 262 -5.09 -14.88 -6.34
C LEU A 262 -4.01 -15.09 -5.28
N ARG A 263 -4.21 -14.45 -4.13
CA ARG A 263 -3.32 -14.55 -2.98
C ARG A 263 -4.03 -15.08 -1.77
N ILE A 264 -3.31 -15.86 -0.97
CA ILE A 264 -3.80 -16.37 0.30
C ILE A 264 -2.67 -16.38 1.32
N GLY A 265 -2.96 -15.90 2.53
CA GLY A 265 -2.02 -16.05 3.63
C GLY A 265 -2.37 -15.21 4.84
N PRO A 266 -1.63 -15.44 5.93
CA PRO A 266 -1.67 -14.60 7.11
C PRO A 266 -0.92 -13.28 6.89
N ARG A 267 -1.33 -12.27 7.63
CA ARG A 267 -0.65 -11.00 7.83
C ARG A 267 -0.64 -10.69 9.32
N LEU A 268 0.54 -10.53 9.88
CA LEU A 268 0.72 -10.06 11.24
C LEU A 268 0.94 -8.54 11.18
N ASP A 269 0.10 -7.78 11.89
CA ASP A 269 0.21 -6.33 12.03
C ASP A 269 0.59 -5.98 13.47
N PHE A 270 1.46 -4.99 13.64
CA PHE A 270 1.87 -4.49 14.95
C PHE A 270 2.10 -2.97 14.98
N ALA A 271 1.86 -2.36 16.13
CA ALA A 271 2.05 -0.92 16.37
C ALA A 271 2.50 -0.65 17.82
N PHE A 272 3.71 -0.11 18.03
CA PHE A 272 4.32 0.16 19.34
C PHE A 272 4.69 1.62 19.53
#